data_AF-A0A4S4KD88-F1
#
_entry.id   AF-A0A4S4KD88-F1
#
_cell.length_a   1.000
_cell.length_b   1.000
_cell.length_c   1.000
_cell.angle_alpha   90.00
_cell.angle_beta   90.00
_cell.angle_gamma   90.00
#
_symmetry.space_group_name_H-M   'P 1'
#
loop_
_entity.id
_entity.type
_entity.pdbx_description
1 polymer ?
#
loop_
_entity_poly.entity_id
_entity_poly.type
_entity_poly.pdbx_seq_one_letter_code
_entity_poly.pdbx_strand_id
1 'polypeptide(L)'
;MTLRFPETPTQDERDALNSYFHLLSRLYPCGECAEEFQQLLKKFPPQTSSRRAAATWLCAVHNQVNARLHKPEFDCANLDATYDCGCGDEPVGTAKPVSTDFMDLEVDPSKDRDTGVKLIKGGR
;
A
#
# COMPACT_ATOMS: atom_id res chain seq x y z
N MET A 1 -0.76 -2.75 -0.89
CA MET A 1 -0.06 -2.28 0.32
C MET A 1 1.43 -2.53 0.25
N THR A 2 1.90 -3.79 0.25
CA THR A 2 3.34 -4.11 0.25
C THR A 2 4.10 -3.57 -0.97
N LEU A 3 3.46 -3.46 -2.14
CA LEU A 3 4.04 -2.80 -3.33
C LEU A 3 4.25 -1.28 -3.18
N ARG A 4 3.71 -0.64 -2.15
CA ARG A 4 3.96 0.77 -1.79
C ARG A 4 4.89 0.94 -0.60
N PHE A 5 5.25 -0.15 0.04
CA PHE A 5 6.20 -0.11 1.15
C PHE A 5 7.54 0.48 0.67
N PRO A 6 8.29 1.21 1.51
CA PRO A 6 9.55 1.82 1.08
C PRO A 6 10.59 0.77 0.66
N GLU A 7 11.45 1.12 -0.30
CA GLU A 7 12.62 0.27 -0.63
C GLU A 7 13.62 0.20 0.53
N THR A 8 13.82 1.34 1.20
CA THR A 8 14.65 1.49 2.40
C THR A 8 13.80 1.99 3.57
N PRO A 9 13.08 1.07 4.27
CA PRO A 9 12.19 1.45 5.37
C PRO A 9 12.95 1.79 6.65
N THR A 10 12.44 2.77 7.38
CA THR A 10 12.84 3.09 8.75
C THR A 10 12.44 1.98 9.73
N GLN A 11 13.02 1.96 10.93
CA GLN A 11 12.67 0.98 11.97
C GLN A 11 11.17 0.99 12.30
N ASP A 12 10.59 2.19 12.44
CA ASP A 12 9.17 2.35 12.71
C ASP A 12 8.28 1.75 11.61
N GLU A 13 8.59 2.01 10.34
CA GLU A 13 7.82 1.44 9.21
C GLU A 13 7.90 -0.09 9.17
N ARG A 14 9.06 -0.67 9.51
CA ARG A 14 9.20 -2.13 9.60
C ARG A 14 8.37 -2.72 10.73
N ASP A 15 8.39 -2.08 11.90
CA ASP A 15 7.64 -2.52 13.08
C ASP A 15 6.13 -2.36 12.87
N ALA A 16 5.72 -1.27 12.21
CA ALA A 16 4.35 -1.01 11.80
C ALA A 16 3.84 -2.08 10.83
N LEU A 17 4.61 -2.43 9.78
CA LEU A 17 4.21 -3.46 8.82
C LEU A 17 4.12 -4.83 9.48
N ASN A 18 5.08 -5.18 10.33
CA ASN A 18 5.05 -6.43 11.09
C ASN A 18 3.81 -6.50 11.99
N SER A 19 3.55 -5.43 12.75
CA SER A 19 2.38 -5.32 13.64
C SER A 19 1.07 -5.38 12.87
N TYR A 20 1.00 -4.71 11.71
CA TYR A 20 -0.16 -4.70 10.83
C TYR A 20 -0.61 -6.12 10.46
N PHE A 21 0.31 -6.99 10.01
CA PHE A 21 -0.07 -8.37 9.62
C PHE A 21 -0.51 -9.22 10.81
N HIS A 22 0.13 -9.06 11.97
CA HIS A 22 -0.29 -9.75 13.19
C HIS A 22 -1.68 -9.28 13.64
N LEU A 23 -1.96 -7.98 13.58
CA LEU A 23 -3.28 -7.43 13.89
C LEU A 23 -4.34 -7.85 12.87
N LEU A 24 -4.01 -7.79 11.57
CA LEU A 24 -4.87 -8.27 10.49
C LEU A 24 -5.28 -9.72 10.73
N SER A 25 -4.33 -10.59 11.09
CA SER A 25 -4.63 -12.00 11.36
C SER A 25 -5.58 -12.24 12.54
N ARG A 26 -5.69 -11.29 13.48
CA ARG A 26 -6.60 -11.36 14.62
C ARG A 26 -7.98 -10.78 14.30
N LEU A 27 -8.02 -9.78 13.42
CA LEU A 27 -9.21 -9.01 13.10
C LEU A 27 -9.88 -9.45 11.79
N TYR A 28 -9.32 -10.43 11.10
CA TYR A 28 -9.87 -10.92 9.84
C TYR A 28 -11.27 -11.53 10.09
N PRO A 29 -12.34 -11.10 9.36
CA PRO A 29 -13.72 -11.45 9.71
C PRO A 29 -14.07 -12.93 9.64
N CYS A 30 -13.35 -13.71 8.84
CA CYS A 30 -13.51 -15.16 8.74
C CYS A 30 -12.66 -15.85 9.82
N GLY A 31 -13.31 -16.48 10.81
CA GLY A 31 -12.64 -17.10 11.97
C GLY A 31 -11.64 -18.20 11.59
N GLU A 32 -12.05 -19.17 10.78
CA GLU A 32 -11.14 -20.24 10.31
C GLU A 32 -9.99 -19.68 9.47
N CYS A 33 -10.26 -18.66 8.65
CA CYS A 33 -9.24 -18.02 7.83
C CYS A 33 -8.21 -17.27 8.71
N ALA A 34 -8.69 -16.59 9.76
CA ALA A 34 -7.87 -15.89 10.74
C ALA A 34 -6.94 -16.85 11.50
N GLU A 35 -7.48 -17.96 12.02
CA GLU A 35 -6.69 -18.98 12.74
C GLU A 35 -5.59 -19.57 11.85
N GLU A 36 -5.93 -19.89 10.61
CA GLU A 36 -4.98 -20.45 9.65
C GLU A 36 -3.92 -19.43 9.23
N PHE A 37 -4.31 -18.17 9.05
CA PHE A 37 -3.35 -17.11 8.76
C PHE A 37 -2.39 -16.89 9.95
N GLN A 38 -2.87 -16.97 11.19
CA GLN A 38 -2.01 -16.91 12.38
C GLN A 38 -1.01 -18.09 12.42
N GLN A 39 -1.40 -19.29 11.98
CA GLN A 39 -0.47 -20.41 11.86
C GLN A 39 0.59 -20.17 10.77
N LEU A 40 0.18 -19.60 9.63
CA LEU A 40 1.11 -19.22 8.57
C LEU A 40 2.12 -18.17 9.05
N LEU A 41 1.69 -17.15 9.79
CA LEU A 41 2.59 -16.11 10.32
C LEU A 41 3.66 -16.68 11.28
N LYS A 42 3.36 -17.74 12.03
CA LYS A 42 4.36 -18.42 12.88
C LYS A 42 5.45 -19.13 12.06
N LYS A 43 5.10 -19.67 10.88
CA LYS A 43 6.03 -20.38 9.99
C LYS A 43 6.78 -19.42 9.06
N PHE A 44 6.08 -18.39 8.60
CA PHE A 44 6.54 -17.43 7.60
C PHE A 44 6.31 -16.01 8.13
N PRO A 45 7.15 -15.53 9.07
CA PRO A 45 6.98 -14.20 9.63
C PRO A 45 7.13 -13.09 8.57
N PRO A 46 6.43 -11.94 8.72
CA PRO A 46 6.51 -10.82 7.78
C PRO A 46 7.95 -10.39 7.50
N GLN A 47 8.31 -10.33 6.21
CA GLN A 47 9.59 -9.80 5.77
C GLN A 47 9.47 -8.30 5.51
N THR A 48 10.15 -7.49 6.32
CA THR A 48 9.95 -6.04 6.34
C THR A 48 11.19 -5.25 5.93
N SER A 49 12.22 -5.90 5.41
CA SER A 49 13.52 -5.26 5.09
C SER A 49 13.48 -4.32 3.89
N SER A 50 12.55 -4.52 2.96
CA SER A 50 12.35 -3.68 1.76
C SER A 50 10.99 -3.94 1.13
N ARG A 51 10.59 -3.09 0.18
CA ARG A 51 9.40 -3.27 -0.66
C ARG A 51 9.35 -4.66 -1.29
N ARG A 52 10.43 -5.04 -1.98
CA ARG A 52 10.52 -6.33 -2.66
C ARG A 52 10.38 -7.50 -1.69
N ALA A 53 11.06 -7.44 -0.54
CA ALA A 53 10.97 -8.48 0.47
C ALA A 53 9.53 -8.62 1.00
N ALA A 54 8.87 -7.51 1.31
CA ALA A 54 7.48 -7.50 1.79
C ALA A 54 6.49 -7.99 0.74
N ALA A 55 6.63 -7.55 -0.51
CA ALA A 55 5.74 -7.93 -1.61
C ALA A 55 5.87 -9.41 -1.98
N THR A 56 7.10 -9.90 -2.15
CA THR A 56 7.35 -11.31 -2.46
C THR A 56 6.93 -12.21 -1.30
N TRP A 57 7.18 -11.83 -0.04
CA TRP A 57 6.70 -12.58 1.13
C TRP A 57 5.17 -12.71 1.13
N LEU A 58 4.44 -11.60 0.93
CA LEU A 58 2.99 -11.63 0.94
C LEU A 58 2.44 -12.53 -0.18
N CYS A 59 3.04 -12.46 -1.38
CA CYS A 59 2.70 -13.34 -2.48
C CYS A 59 2.93 -14.81 -2.14
N ALA A 60 4.09 -15.15 -1.58
CA ALA A 60 4.41 -16.52 -1.18
C ALA A 60 3.43 -17.07 -0.13
N VAL A 61 3.07 -16.26 0.86
CA VAL A 61 2.04 -16.62 1.87
C VAL A 61 0.66 -16.77 1.24
N HIS A 62 0.28 -15.90 0.29
CA HIS A 62 -0.97 -16.05 -0.46
C HIS A 62 -0.99 -17.37 -1.23
N ASN A 63 0.13 -17.77 -1.84
CA ASN A 63 0.24 -19.05 -2.53
C ASN A 63 0.11 -20.26 -1.60
N GLN A 64 0.46 -20.15 -0.31
CA GLN A 64 0.15 -21.22 0.66
C GLN A 64 -1.36 -21.40 0.83
N VAL A 65 -2.12 -20.31 0.83
CA VAL A 65 -3.59 -20.35 0.85
C VAL A 65 -4.14 -20.89 -0.46
N ASN A 66 -3.58 -20.48 -1.61
CA ASN A 66 -3.97 -21.02 -2.92
C ASN A 66 -3.79 -22.53 -2.99
N ALA A 67 -2.63 -23.05 -2.57
CA ALA A 67 -2.35 -24.48 -2.53
C ALA A 67 -3.36 -25.24 -1.66
N ARG A 68 -3.66 -24.74 -0.46
CA ARG A 68 -4.67 -25.33 0.44
C ARG A 68 -6.08 -25.36 -0.18
N LEU A 69 -6.42 -24.32 -0.94
CA LEU A 69 -7.73 -24.18 -1.60
C LEU A 69 -7.75 -24.74 -3.03
N HIS A 70 -6.70 -25.46 -3.46
CA HIS A 70 -6.56 -26.02 -4.80
C HIS A 70 -6.70 -24.98 -5.92
N LYS A 71 -6.19 -23.77 -5.70
CA LYS A 71 -6.11 -22.69 -6.69
C LYS A 71 -4.74 -22.70 -7.38
N PRO A 72 -4.65 -22.20 -8.63
CA PRO A 72 -3.37 -22.05 -9.32
C PRO A 72 -2.38 -21.20 -8.52
N GLU A 73 -1.09 -21.52 -8.65
CA GLU A 73 -0.02 -20.71 -8.09
C GLU A 73 0.09 -19.38 -8.85
N PHE A 74 0.29 -18.29 -8.11
CA PHE A 74 0.56 -16.99 -8.69
C PHE A 74 2.06 -16.77 -8.87
N ASP A 75 2.48 -16.22 -10.01
CA ASP A 75 3.89 -15.89 -10.28
C ASP A 75 4.34 -14.67 -9.47
N CYS A 76 5.04 -14.92 -8.36
CA CYS A 76 5.56 -13.86 -7.50
C CYS A 76 6.73 -13.06 -8.10
N ALA A 77 7.31 -13.48 -9.24
CA ALA A 77 8.42 -12.77 -9.88
C ALA A 77 7.96 -11.51 -10.62
N ASN A 78 6.73 -11.50 -11.13
CA ASN A 78 6.16 -10.44 -11.97
C ASN A 78 4.91 -9.81 -11.33
N LEU A 79 4.98 -9.50 -10.03
CA LEU A 79 3.87 -8.93 -9.26
C LEU A 79 3.40 -7.58 -9.81
N ASP A 80 4.34 -6.76 -10.26
CA ASP A 80 4.16 -5.43 -10.85
C ASP A 80 3.41 -5.44 -12.18
N ALA A 81 3.48 -6.54 -12.94
CA ALA A 81 2.70 -6.69 -14.17
C ALA A 81 1.19 -6.84 -13.92
N THR A 82 0.80 -7.32 -12.74
CA THR A 82 -0.62 -7.57 -12.39
C THR A 82 -1.16 -6.54 -11.40
N TYR A 83 -0.35 -6.17 -10.41
CA TYR A 83 -0.73 -5.25 -9.35
C TYR A 83 0.06 -3.96 -9.50
N ASP A 84 -0.65 -2.91 -9.89
CA ASP A 84 -0.09 -1.56 -9.90
C ASP A 84 0.34 -1.19 -8.47
N CYS A 85 1.59 -0.73 -8.32
CA CYS A 85 1.98 -0.14 -7.06
C CYS A 85 1.11 1.10 -6.77
N GLY A 86 0.57 1.75 -7.79
CA GLY A 86 -0.19 3.01 -7.77
C GLY A 86 0.72 4.23 -7.73
N CYS A 87 2.02 4.04 -7.97
CA CYS A 87 3.04 5.08 -7.85
C CYS A 87 2.90 6.19 -8.90
N GLY A 88 1.88 6.11 -9.77
CA GLY A 88 1.76 6.90 -10.98
C GLY A 88 2.81 6.47 -12.00
N ASP A 89 2.53 6.70 -13.28
CA ASP A 89 3.53 6.53 -14.35
C ASP A 89 4.62 7.62 -14.32
N GLU A 90 4.64 8.45 -13.27
CA GLU A 90 5.55 9.58 -13.16
C GLU A 90 6.96 9.09 -12.80
N PRO A 91 7.96 9.31 -13.67
CA PRO A 91 9.34 9.05 -13.30
C PRO A 91 9.69 9.88 -12.06
N VAL A 92 10.41 9.25 -11.12
CA VAL A 92 10.93 9.92 -9.92
C VAL A 92 11.84 11.06 -10.36
N GLY A 93 11.27 12.26 -10.47
CA GLY A 93 12.00 13.47 -10.82
C GLY A 93 11.35 14.34 -11.89
N THR A 94 10.12 14.80 -11.71
CA THR A 94 9.67 16.13 -12.18
C THR A 94 8.39 16.54 -11.46
N ALA A 95 8.24 17.84 -11.19
CA ALA A 95 7.16 18.42 -10.40
C ALA A 95 5.75 18.23 -11.03
N LYS A 96 4.75 18.15 -10.13
CA LYS A 96 3.31 17.91 -10.36
C LYS A 96 2.68 18.72 -11.52
N PRO A 97 1.63 18.16 -12.15
CA PRO A 97 0.48 18.96 -12.57
C PRO A 97 -0.82 18.60 -11.80
N VAL A 98 -1.54 19.67 -11.50
CA VAL A 98 -2.90 19.88 -10.98
C VAL A 98 -3.84 18.66 -10.93
N SER A 99 -4.29 18.31 -9.73
CA SER A 99 -5.41 17.41 -9.47
C SER A 99 -6.74 18.08 -9.88
N THR A 100 -7.51 17.47 -10.79
CA THR A 100 -8.93 17.81 -11.00
C THR A 100 -9.84 17.06 -10.03
N ASP A 101 -9.35 16.81 -8.82
CA ASP A 101 -10.07 16.03 -7.83
C ASP A 101 -11.02 16.97 -7.06
N PHE A 102 -12.32 16.79 -7.25
CA PHE A 102 -13.36 17.67 -6.68
C PHE A 102 -13.49 17.54 -5.14
N MET A 103 -12.69 16.67 -4.51
CA MET A 103 -12.65 16.45 -3.06
C MET A 103 -11.25 16.62 -2.48
N ASP A 104 -10.40 17.44 -3.09
CA ASP A 104 -9.13 17.83 -2.48
C ASP A 104 -9.39 18.86 -1.36
N LEU A 105 -9.28 18.39 -0.11
CA LEU A 105 -9.49 19.18 1.11
C LEU A 105 -8.36 20.21 1.35
N GLU A 106 -7.27 20.17 0.57
CA GLU A 106 -6.19 21.16 0.64
C GLU A 106 -6.41 22.37 -0.28
N VAL A 107 -7.51 22.41 -1.03
CA VAL A 107 -7.87 23.54 -1.89
C VAL A 107 -8.29 24.73 -1.03
N ASP A 108 -7.42 25.74 -0.95
CA ASP A 108 -7.69 27.04 -0.30
C ASP A 108 -8.60 27.90 -1.19
N PRO A 109 -9.89 28.06 -0.85
CA PRO A 109 -10.85 28.80 -1.67
C PRO A 109 -10.58 30.31 -1.71
N SER A 110 -9.61 30.81 -0.93
CA SER A 110 -9.20 32.22 -0.95
C SER A 110 -8.16 32.56 -2.02
N LYS A 111 -7.73 31.58 -2.83
CA LYS A 111 -6.75 31.74 -3.91
C LYS A 111 -7.32 31.32 -5.26
N ASP A 112 -6.88 32.01 -6.29
CA ASP A 112 -7.18 31.69 -7.68
C ASP A 112 -6.58 30.33 -8.07
N ARG A 113 -7.35 29.50 -8.79
CA ARG A 113 -6.98 28.12 -9.10
C ARG A 113 -5.92 27.99 -10.18
N ASP A 114 -5.82 28.99 -11.05
CA ASP A 114 -4.90 28.97 -12.20
C ASP A 114 -3.59 29.68 -11.87
N THR A 115 -3.64 30.69 -10.98
CA THR A 115 -2.49 31.55 -10.66
C THR A 115 -2.01 31.45 -9.21
N GLY A 116 -2.81 30.85 -8.30
CA GLY A 116 -2.47 30.72 -6.87
C GLY A 116 -2.48 32.04 -6.08
N VAL A 117 -2.86 33.14 -6.73
CA VAL A 117 -2.88 34.49 -6.13
C VAL A 117 -4.11 34.63 -5.23
N LYS A 118 -3.96 35.28 -4.07
CA LYS A 118 -5.10 35.56 -3.18
C LYS A 118 -6.15 36.43 -3.87
N LEU A 119 -7.39 35.98 -3.87
CA LEU A 119 -8.51 36.73 -4.40
C LEU A 119 -8.68 38.02 -3.59
N ILE A 120 -8.73 39.16 -4.28
CA ILE A 120 -8.92 40.46 -3.65
C ILE A 120 -10.37 40.52 -3.18
N LYS A 121 -10.59 40.55 -1.85
CA LYS A 121 -11.94 40.67 -1.29
C LYS A 121 -12.56 41.99 -1.74
N GLY A 122 -13.51 41.93 -2.66
CA GLY A 122 -14.31 43.08 -3.07
C GLY A 122 -15.11 43.59 -1.88
N GLY A 123 -14.86 44.83 -1.46
CA GLY A 123 -15.55 45.45 -0.33
C GLY A 123 -16.92 46.01 -0.70
N ARG A 124 -17.96 45.56 0.00
CA ARG A 124 -18.81 46.37 0.89
C ARG A 124 -19.62 45.47 1.80
#